data_AF-A0A6J8C9P4-F1
#
_entry.id   AF-A0A6J8C9P4-F1
#
_cell.length_a   1.000
_cell.length_b   1.000
_cell.length_c   1.000
_cell.angle_alpha   90.00
_cell.angle_beta   90.00
_cell.angle_gamma   90.00
#
_symmetry.space_group_name_H-M   'P 1'
#
loop_
_entity.id
_entity.type
_entity.pdbx_description
1 polymer ?
#
loop_
_entity_poly.entity_id
_entity_poly.type
_entity_poly.pdbx_seq_one_letter_code
_entity_poly.pdbx_strand_id
1 'polypeptide(L)'
;MTSIAYSFMNNKSTGYNNDSENSRRCTEVFSGSKNRSVSVSDVTTRGGTYPKQNRRRSSKHRRHPIKAKVQICVQFFKVGEIDTLKEQFTADVIVKAKWREPTLDGQNKSAENVDFSKIWNPKLYIENSYGDPKEQMRYRILYNDKGEAYISEKRVIKGTFMENLELDDFPFDVQDLTVTVVSELPSYEVELIEDETDHHVVNRQSFVDEQEWFLYMHTECSRKDIVIDQADNSIRRSALSVKCRAARRPGYFVWNIFMVTFLICTLSFATFSVQKEKPENRLQLSFTLILTAVAFKSVVNNSLPRISYLTYMDKYLLAAMIMLTVVCCWHAIVTTLPDASRDIVEIYVLSILAVIYFIYNIGFLIVIYLFPWRKRRTMVQKDRDYREGLLFNSKF
;
A
#
# COMPACT_ATOMS: atom_id res chain seq x y z
N MET A 1 -26.87 0.21 55.07
CA MET A 1 -26.84 -1.16 54.56
C MET A 1 -26.12 -1.15 53.21
N THR A 2 -24.78 -1.08 53.17
CA THR A 2 -23.78 -2.18 53.23
C THR A 2 -23.75 -3.09 51.99
N SER A 3 -22.72 -2.94 51.16
CA SER A 3 -21.82 -4.01 50.68
C SER A 3 -20.67 -3.38 49.89
N ILE A 4 -19.54 -3.04 50.53
CA ILE A 4 -18.31 -3.84 50.68
C ILE A 4 -17.39 -3.78 49.44
N ALA A 5 -16.23 -3.17 49.68
CA ALA A 5 -15.06 -3.05 48.84
C ALA A 5 -14.06 -4.20 49.06
N TYR A 6 -12.98 -4.17 48.25
CA TYR A 6 -11.68 -4.84 48.39
C TYR A 6 -11.51 -6.28 47.89
N SER A 7 -10.74 -6.42 46.79
CA SER A 7 -9.58 -7.32 46.60
C SER A 7 -9.35 -7.43 45.07
N PHE A 8 -8.26 -6.99 44.44
CA PHE A 8 -6.92 -7.57 44.52
C PHE A 8 -5.91 -6.59 43.90
N MET A 9 -5.10 -5.95 44.74
CA MET A 9 -3.80 -5.37 44.38
C MET A 9 -2.75 -6.14 45.18
N ASN A 10 -1.97 -7.00 44.51
CA ASN A 10 -0.57 -7.32 44.81
C ASN A 10 -0.22 -8.66 44.15
N ASN A 11 0.65 -8.63 43.15
CA ASN A 11 1.72 -9.60 43.14
C ASN A 11 3.03 -8.94 42.69
N LYS A 12 4.02 -9.02 43.58
CA LYS A 12 5.34 -8.41 43.48
C LYS A 12 6.18 -9.14 42.42
N SER A 13 6.76 -8.38 41.49
CA SER A 13 7.91 -8.80 40.70
C SER A 13 9.20 -8.30 41.36
N THR A 14 9.97 -9.23 41.91
CA THR A 14 11.39 -9.08 42.24
C THR A 14 12.24 -9.19 40.97
N GLY A 15 13.20 -8.29 40.76
CA GLY A 15 14.18 -8.43 39.69
C GLY A 15 15.06 -7.21 39.49
N TYR A 16 16.22 -7.22 40.17
CA TYR A 16 17.52 -6.62 39.82
C TYR A 16 17.58 -5.55 38.71
N ASN A 17 17.94 -4.32 39.10
CA ASN A 17 18.53 -3.30 38.23
C ASN A 17 19.94 -3.00 38.74
N ASN A 18 20.94 -3.23 37.88
CA ASN A 18 22.27 -2.63 37.95
C ASN A 18 22.70 -2.30 36.51
N ASP A 19 23.57 -1.29 36.40
CA ASP A 19 24.29 -0.83 35.22
C ASP A 19 23.67 0.34 34.46
N SER A 20 23.74 1.51 35.10
CA SER A 20 23.79 2.82 34.44
C SER A 20 25.09 3.52 34.84
N GLU A 21 26.15 3.33 34.07
CA GLU A 21 27.42 4.04 34.24
C GLU A 21 28.08 4.30 32.87
N ASN A 22 27.73 5.41 32.21
CA ASN A 22 28.64 6.31 31.50
C ASN A 22 27.86 7.33 30.66
N SER A 23 27.57 8.48 31.26
CA SER A 23 27.41 9.72 30.49
C SER A 23 27.49 10.89 31.45
N ARG A 24 28.67 11.53 31.53
CA ARG A 24 28.88 12.95 31.87
C ARG A 24 30.37 13.31 31.86
N ARG A 25 30.64 14.53 31.36
CA ARG A 25 31.91 15.25 31.14
C ARG A 25 32.57 14.99 29.77
N CYS A 26 32.84 15.99 28.93
CA CYS A 26 33.21 17.38 29.21
C CYS A 26 32.55 18.40 28.28
N THR A 27 32.28 19.57 28.85
CA THR A 27 31.89 20.85 28.25
C THR A 27 33.09 21.65 27.72
N GLU A 28 32.82 22.38 26.64
CA GLU A 28 33.39 23.64 26.13
C GLU A 28 34.68 24.25 26.75
N VAL A 29 35.65 24.56 25.88
CA VAL A 29 36.53 25.75 25.98
C VAL A 29 36.77 26.33 24.56
N PHE A 30 36.64 27.66 24.50
CA PHE A 30 36.73 28.58 23.36
C PHE A 30 38.14 28.77 22.74
N SER A 31 38.14 29.46 21.60
CA SER A 31 39.23 30.10 20.82
C SER A 31 39.69 29.30 19.58
N GLY A 32 39.79 29.83 18.37
CA GLY A 32 39.74 31.20 17.89
C GLY A 32 40.92 31.49 16.96
N SER A 33 40.80 31.20 15.66
CA SER A 33 41.50 31.93 14.56
C SER A 33 40.90 31.48 13.22
N LYS A 34 40.13 32.35 12.54
CA LYS A 34 40.56 33.23 11.42
C LYS A 34 41.33 32.50 10.31
N ASN A 35 40.68 32.33 9.15
CA ASN A 35 41.17 32.75 7.82
C ASN A 35 40.04 32.50 6.79
N ARG A 36 39.29 33.54 6.39
CA ARG A 36 39.52 34.44 5.24
C ARG A 36 39.75 33.70 3.91
N SER A 37 38.69 33.76 3.11
CA SER A 37 38.63 33.59 1.66
C SER A 37 39.66 34.43 0.92
N VAL A 38 40.34 33.84 -0.07
CA VAL A 38 40.91 34.54 -1.24
C VAL A 38 40.90 33.62 -2.47
N SER A 39 40.73 34.31 -3.59
CA SER A 39 40.34 34.02 -4.96
C SER A 39 41.25 33.16 -5.84
N VAL A 40 40.59 32.66 -6.89
CA VAL A 40 41.10 32.18 -8.17
C VAL A 40 41.78 33.32 -8.94
N SER A 41 43.01 33.10 -9.43
CA SER A 41 43.54 33.77 -10.63
C SER A 41 44.81 33.08 -11.15
N ASP A 42 44.70 32.56 -12.37
CA ASP A 42 45.67 32.49 -13.48
C ASP A 42 47.17 32.28 -13.22
N VAL A 43 47.68 31.12 -13.68
CA VAL A 43 49.06 30.99 -14.21
C VAL A 43 49.08 30.05 -15.44
N THR A 44 49.08 30.69 -16.60
CA THR A 44 49.94 30.47 -17.78
C THR A 44 50.40 29.05 -18.17
N THR A 45 49.93 28.65 -19.35
CA THR A 45 50.47 27.64 -20.28
C THR A 45 52.00 27.68 -20.44
N ARG A 46 52.68 26.57 -20.14
CA ARG A 46 53.91 26.13 -20.83
C ARG A 46 53.93 24.62 -20.97
N GLY A 47 54.09 24.17 -22.22
CA GLY A 47 54.17 22.77 -22.60
C GLY A 47 55.41 22.08 -22.05
N GLY A 48 55.21 20.88 -21.55
CA GLY A 48 56.26 19.94 -21.15
C GLY A 48 55.79 18.52 -21.49
N THR A 49 56.37 17.95 -22.53
CA THR A 49 56.12 16.60 -23.02
C THR A 49 56.74 15.59 -22.05
N TYR A 50 55.92 14.83 -21.32
CA TYR A 50 56.39 13.67 -20.54
C TYR A 50 56.10 12.37 -21.30
N PRO A 51 57.03 11.40 -21.31
CA PRO A 51 56.90 10.19 -22.12
C PRO A 51 55.85 9.25 -21.53
N LYS A 52 54.91 8.80 -22.39
CA LYS A 52 53.90 7.79 -22.09
C LYS A 52 54.57 6.47 -21.72
N GLN A 53 54.55 6.12 -20.44
CA GLN A 53 54.90 4.79 -19.98
C GLN A 53 53.80 3.81 -20.40
N ASN A 54 54.15 2.95 -21.34
CA ASN A 54 53.28 2.01 -22.03
C ASN A 54 52.88 0.87 -21.08
N ARG A 55 51.92 1.10 -20.18
CA ARG A 55 51.36 0.04 -19.33
C ARG A 55 50.32 -0.71 -20.17
N ARG A 56 50.77 -1.77 -20.84
CA ARG A 56 49.93 -2.77 -21.51
C ARG A 56 48.85 -3.24 -20.52
N ARG A 57 47.66 -2.64 -20.58
CA ARG A 57 46.45 -3.22 -20.00
C ARG A 57 46.11 -4.41 -20.88
N SER A 58 46.53 -5.60 -20.43
CA SER A 58 45.94 -6.85 -20.88
C SER A 58 44.43 -6.72 -20.64
N SER A 59 43.69 -6.48 -21.71
CA SER A 59 42.23 -6.58 -21.72
C SER A 59 41.90 -8.06 -21.59
N LYS A 60 41.94 -8.58 -20.35
CA LYS A 60 41.16 -9.77 -20.03
C LYS A 60 39.72 -9.38 -20.33
N HIS A 61 39.23 -9.80 -21.50
CA HIS A 61 37.81 -9.94 -21.77
C HIS A 61 37.25 -10.73 -20.58
N ARG A 62 36.67 -10.04 -19.60
CA ARG A 62 35.81 -10.66 -18.60
C ARG A 62 34.64 -11.18 -19.41
N ARG A 63 34.70 -12.47 -19.81
CA ARG A 63 33.50 -13.19 -20.21
C ARG A 63 32.54 -13.02 -19.05
N HIS A 64 31.49 -12.22 -19.24
CA HIS A 64 30.42 -12.18 -18.26
C HIS A 64 29.94 -13.63 -18.11
N PRO A 65 29.90 -14.18 -16.88
CA PRO A 65 29.33 -15.50 -16.68
C PRO A 65 27.93 -15.51 -17.28
N ILE A 66 27.55 -16.63 -17.89
CA ILE A 66 26.20 -16.79 -18.45
C ILE A 66 25.22 -16.51 -17.32
N LYS A 67 24.37 -15.50 -17.50
CA LYS A 67 23.36 -15.09 -16.52
C LYS A 67 22.43 -16.26 -16.27
N ALA A 68 22.37 -16.73 -15.02
CA ALA A 68 21.49 -17.81 -14.62
C ALA A 68 20.04 -17.32 -14.67
N LYS A 69 19.22 -17.96 -15.50
CA LYS A 69 17.78 -17.67 -15.58
C LYS A 69 17.03 -18.55 -14.60
N VAL A 70 16.27 -17.91 -13.72
CA VAL A 70 15.42 -18.56 -12.73
C VAL A 70 13.98 -18.22 -13.07
N GLN A 71 13.22 -19.23 -13.44
CA GLN A 71 11.79 -19.12 -13.73
C GLN A 71 11.02 -19.15 -12.41
N ILE A 72 10.14 -18.19 -12.20
CA ILE A 72 9.38 -18.02 -10.96
C ILE A 72 7.88 -18.08 -11.27
N CYS A 73 7.17 -18.88 -10.49
CA CYS A 73 5.72 -18.92 -10.44
C CYS A 73 5.26 -18.70 -8.99
N VAL A 74 4.50 -17.63 -8.77
CA VAL A 74 3.87 -17.31 -7.48
C VAL A 74 2.39 -17.70 -7.52
N GLN A 75 1.93 -18.40 -6.49
CA GLN A 75 0.54 -18.80 -6.29
C GLN A 75 0.04 -18.29 -4.94
N PHE A 76 -1.03 -17.49 -4.96
CA PHE A 76 -1.73 -17.04 -3.76
C PHE A 76 -2.68 -18.15 -3.31
N PHE A 77 -2.22 -19.00 -2.39
CA PHE A 77 -2.98 -20.17 -1.94
C PHE A 77 -4.09 -19.80 -0.97
N LYS A 78 -3.81 -18.86 -0.06
CA LYS A 78 -4.77 -18.27 0.86
C LYS A 78 -4.46 -16.79 0.99
N VAL A 79 -5.45 -15.93 0.76
CA VAL A 79 -5.34 -14.50 1.12
C VAL A 79 -6.18 -14.30 2.38
N GLY A 80 -5.56 -13.75 3.41
CA GLY A 80 -6.16 -13.51 4.72
C GLY A 80 -6.74 -12.11 4.82
N GLU A 81 -6.64 -11.55 6.02
CA GLU A 81 -7.09 -10.19 6.35
C GLU A 81 -6.20 -9.14 5.69
N ILE A 82 -6.83 -8.07 5.20
CA ILE A 82 -6.19 -6.87 4.64
C ILE A 82 -6.35 -5.75 5.67
N ASP A 83 -5.28 -5.43 6.40
CA ASP A 83 -5.28 -4.38 7.41
C ASP A 83 -4.91 -3.04 6.75
N THR A 84 -5.92 -2.20 6.55
CA THR A 84 -5.75 -0.89 5.93
C THR A 84 -5.05 0.13 6.82
N LEU A 85 -5.08 -0.05 8.14
CA LEU A 85 -4.44 0.87 9.09
C LEU A 85 -2.93 0.64 9.13
N LYS A 86 -2.52 -0.63 9.03
CA LYS A 86 -1.11 -1.03 9.06
C LYS A 86 -0.49 -1.22 7.68
N GLU A 87 -1.26 -1.00 6.60
CA GLU A 87 -0.80 -1.15 5.22
C GLU A 87 -0.14 -2.52 4.97
N GLN A 88 -0.85 -3.56 5.43
CA GLN A 88 -0.36 -4.94 5.38
C GLN A 88 -1.48 -5.93 5.07
N PHE A 89 -1.15 -7.08 4.50
CA PHE A 89 -2.08 -8.18 4.33
C PHE A 89 -1.43 -9.51 4.72
N THR A 90 -2.24 -10.45 5.18
CA THR A 90 -1.77 -11.81 5.50
C THR A 90 -2.02 -12.74 4.32
N ALA A 91 -1.08 -13.63 4.02
CA ALA A 91 -1.28 -14.64 2.98
C ALA A 91 -0.43 -15.91 3.20
N ASP A 92 -0.97 -17.03 2.70
CA ASP A 92 -0.19 -18.24 2.43
C ASP A 92 0.13 -18.23 0.92
N VAL A 93 1.41 -18.07 0.60
CA VAL A 93 1.91 -17.94 -0.77
C VAL A 93 2.81 -19.13 -1.08
N ILE A 94 2.67 -19.67 -2.28
CA ILE A 94 3.56 -20.72 -2.79
C ILE A 94 4.40 -20.10 -3.89
N VAL A 95 5.72 -20.07 -3.69
CA VAL A 95 6.68 -19.65 -4.71
C VAL A 95 7.35 -20.90 -5.25
N LYS A 96 7.17 -21.16 -6.55
CA LYS A 96 7.92 -22.16 -7.28
C LYS A 96 9.04 -21.46 -8.04
N ALA A 97 10.27 -21.91 -7.87
CA ALA A 97 11.41 -21.47 -8.65
C ALA A 97 11.98 -22.65 -9.42
N LYS A 98 12.33 -22.45 -10.70
CA LYS A 98 12.97 -23.44 -11.55
C LYS A 98 14.22 -22.86 -12.19
N TRP A 99 15.33 -23.58 -12.12
CA TRP A 99 16.58 -23.21 -12.79
C TRP A 99 17.31 -24.43 -13.34
N ARG A 100 18.12 -24.21 -14.37
CA ARG A 100 18.90 -25.25 -15.04
C ARG A 100 20.13 -25.59 -14.21
N GLU A 101 20.39 -26.88 -14.01
CA GLU A 101 21.54 -27.38 -13.26
C GLU A 101 22.38 -28.36 -14.11
N PRO A 102 23.38 -27.88 -14.85
CA PRO A 102 24.11 -28.71 -15.81
C PRO A 102 24.92 -29.85 -15.18
N THR A 103 25.28 -29.75 -13.89
CA THR A 103 26.10 -30.78 -13.23
C THR A 103 25.36 -32.10 -13.01
N LEU A 104 24.03 -32.10 -13.12
CA LEU A 104 23.16 -33.25 -12.92
C LEU A 104 22.63 -33.86 -14.24
N ASP A 105 23.01 -33.30 -15.39
CA ASP A 105 22.59 -33.78 -16.71
C ASP A 105 22.93 -35.28 -16.87
N GLY A 106 21.94 -36.06 -17.30
CA GLY A 106 22.08 -37.51 -17.55
C GLY A 106 22.25 -38.42 -16.31
N GLN A 107 22.23 -37.88 -15.09
CA GLN A 107 22.42 -38.70 -13.87
C GLN A 107 21.13 -39.36 -13.36
N ASN A 108 19.94 -38.94 -13.82
CA ASN A 108 18.62 -39.45 -13.41
C ASN A 108 18.48 -39.67 -11.89
N LYS A 109 19.11 -38.81 -11.08
CA LYS A 109 19.03 -38.85 -9.62
C LYS A 109 17.72 -38.22 -9.15
N SER A 110 17.12 -38.85 -8.14
CA SER A 110 16.04 -38.28 -7.34
C SER A 110 16.55 -37.24 -6.34
N ALA A 111 15.68 -36.33 -5.91
CA ALA A 111 16.02 -35.26 -4.96
C ALA A 111 16.60 -35.77 -3.63
N GLU A 112 16.22 -36.96 -3.17
CA GLU A 112 16.70 -37.56 -1.92
C GLU A 112 18.19 -37.94 -1.95
N ASN A 113 18.74 -38.15 -3.15
CA ASN A 113 20.13 -38.60 -3.34
C ASN A 113 21.09 -37.44 -3.64
N VAL A 114 20.63 -36.20 -3.49
CA VAL A 114 21.38 -35.00 -3.87
C VAL A 114 21.51 -34.06 -2.68
N ASP A 115 22.74 -33.69 -2.37
CA ASP A 115 23.05 -32.68 -1.37
C ASP A 115 22.91 -31.28 -1.98
N PHE A 116 21.73 -30.67 -1.78
CA PHE A 116 21.42 -29.32 -2.27
C PHE A 116 22.33 -28.22 -1.70
N SER A 117 23.06 -28.49 -0.61
CA SER A 117 24.00 -27.53 -0.01
C SER A 117 25.23 -27.28 -0.88
N LYS A 118 25.54 -28.22 -1.79
CA LYS A 118 26.71 -28.15 -2.67
C LYS A 118 26.37 -27.63 -4.07
N ILE A 119 25.09 -27.45 -4.36
CA ILE A 119 24.61 -26.99 -5.66
C ILE A 119 24.40 -25.48 -5.62
N TRP A 120 24.52 -24.83 -6.78
CA TRP A 120 24.21 -23.42 -6.93
C TRP A 120 22.75 -23.14 -6.53
N ASN A 121 22.56 -22.10 -5.71
CA ASN A 121 21.24 -21.69 -5.20
C ASN A 121 21.03 -20.20 -5.52
N PRO A 122 19.88 -19.83 -6.10
CA PRO A 122 19.56 -18.43 -6.43
C PRO A 122 19.33 -17.52 -5.20
N LYS A 123 19.30 -18.09 -3.99
CA LYS A 123 19.11 -17.38 -2.71
C LYS A 123 17.94 -16.41 -2.74
N LEU A 124 16.76 -16.97 -2.98
CA LEU A 124 15.52 -16.20 -3.06
C LEU A 124 15.03 -15.81 -1.67
N TYR A 125 14.47 -14.62 -1.54
CA TYR A 125 13.74 -14.13 -0.37
C TYR A 125 12.57 -13.23 -0.82
N ILE A 126 11.62 -12.97 0.09
CA ILE A 126 10.54 -12.03 -0.17
C ILE A 126 10.92 -10.67 0.40
N GLU A 127 10.95 -9.64 -0.43
CA GLU A 127 11.39 -8.31 -0.01
C GLU A 127 10.34 -7.61 0.86
N ASN A 128 9.06 -7.74 0.50
CA ASN A 128 7.97 -7.09 1.21
C ASN A 128 7.37 -7.93 2.35
N SER A 129 8.06 -8.97 2.85
CA SER A 129 7.60 -9.70 4.04
C SER A 129 7.84 -8.90 5.31
N TYR A 130 6.84 -8.83 6.19
CA TYR A 130 6.95 -8.20 7.50
C TYR A 130 7.21 -9.24 8.59
N GLY A 131 8.30 -9.05 9.33
CA GLY A 131 8.77 -10.00 10.34
C GLY A 131 9.36 -11.27 9.71
N ASP A 132 9.40 -12.36 10.48
CA ASP A 132 9.93 -13.65 10.04
C ASP A 132 8.78 -14.56 9.56
N PRO A 133 8.54 -14.69 8.24
CA PRO A 133 7.51 -15.58 7.75
C PRO A 133 7.89 -17.04 8.02
N LYS A 134 6.88 -17.89 8.21
CA LYS A 134 7.10 -19.34 8.29
C LYS A 134 7.32 -19.87 6.89
N GLU A 135 8.55 -20.28 6.60
CA GLU A 135 8.94 -20.84 5.30
C GLU A 135 9.16 -22.36 5.38
N GLN A 136 8.61 -23.08 4.40
CA GLN A 136 8.92 -24.49 4.17
C GLN A 136 9.38 -24.68 2.73
N MET A 137 10.60 -25.15 2.55
CA MET A 137 11.20 -25.41 1.24
C MET A 137 11.18 -26.90 0.92
N ARG A 138 10.88 -27.25 -0.34
CA ARG A 138 11.00 -28.61 -0.87
C ARG A 138 11.63 -28.55 -2.25
N TYR A 139 12.62 -29.40 -2.50
CA TYR A 139 13.30 -29.47 -3.78
C TYR A 139 12.86 -30.70 -4.57
N ARG A 140 12.79 -30.55 -5.88
CA ARG A 140 12.58 -31.64 -6.86
C ARG A 140 13.54 -31.45 -8.02
N ILE A 141 13.93 -32.54 -8.65
CA ILE A 141 14.73 -32.53 -9.87
C ILE A 141 13.80 -32.95 -11.01
N LEU A 142 13.77 -32.15 -12.06
CA LEU A 142 13.01 -32.38 -13.27
C LEU A 142 14.01 -32.61 -14.41
N TYR A 143 13.77 -33.64 -15.22
CA TYR A 143 14.58 -33.89 -16.41
C TYR A 143 13.74 -33.60 -17.65
N ASN A 144 14.30 -32.87 -18.59
CA ASN A 144 13.68 -32.65 -19.89
C ASN A 144 13.90 -33.86 -20.80
N ASP A 145 13.16 -33.97 -21.92
CA ASP A 145 13.30 -35.09 -22.88
C ASP A 145 14.72 -35.23 -23.46
N LYS A 146 15.50 -34.14 -23.40
CA LYS A 146 16.92 -34.08 -23.81
C LYS A 146 17.90 -34.55 -22.72
N GLY A 147 17.42 -34.95 -21.55
CA GLY A 147 18.23 -35.34 -20.38
C GLY A 147 18.80 -34.15 -19.58
N GLU A 148 18.37 -32.93 -19.87
CA GLU A 148 18.78 -31.72 -19.14
C GLU A 148 18.09 -31.66 -17.77
N ALA A 149 18.87 -31.41 -16.73
CA ALA A 149 18.38 -31.33 -15.36
C ALA A 149 17.97 -29.91 -14.97
N TYR A 150 16.80 -29.80 -14.35
CA TYR A 150 16.25 -28.59 -13.77
C TYR A 150 15.94 -28.82 -12.30
N ILE A 151 16.37 -27.92 -11.43
CA ILE A 151 15.96 -27.92 -10.03
C ILE A 151 14.68 -27.11 -9.93
N SER A 152 13.68 -27.69 -9.28
CA SER A 152 12.44 -27.02 -8.88
C SER A 152 12.39 -26.89 -7.36
N GLU A 153 12.54 -25.67 -6.87
CA GLU A 153 12.29 -25.31 -5.48
C GLU A 153 10.82 -24.92 -5.33
N LYS A 154 10.11 -25.54 -4.39
CA LYS A 154 8.79 -25.12 -3.94
C LYS A 154 8.90 -24.59 -2.52
N ARG A 155 8.66 -23.29 -2.35
CA ARG A 155 8.64 -22.61 -1.07
C ARG A 155 7.20 -22.26 -0.69
N VAL A 156 6.75 -22.73 0.47
CA VAL A 156 5.46 -22.35 1.07
C VAL A 156 5.76 -21.33 2.15
N ILE A 157 5.21 -20.13 1.99
CA ILE A 157 5.47 -18.96 2.83
C ILE A 157 4.17 -18.58 3.50
N LYS A 158 4.14 -18.55 4.82
CA LYS A 158 2.99 -18.10 5.61
C LYS A 158 3.41 -16.90 6.43
N GLY A 159 2.83 -15.75 6.15
CA GLY A 159 3.22 -14.52 6.83
C GLY A 159 2.38 -13.32 6.45
N THR A 160 2.90 -12.17 6.88
CA THR A 160 2.34 -10.86 6.61
C THR A 160 3.21 -10.16 5.59
N PHE A 161 2.59 -9.46 4.65
CA PHE A 161 3.25 -8.73 3.58
C PHE A 161 2.85 -7.26 3.66
N MET A 162 3.83 -6.38 3.49
CA MET A 162 3.62 -4.94 3.41
C MET A 162 3.15 -4.57 2.01
N GLU A 163 2.18 -3.66 1.94
CA GLU A 163 1.67 -3.13 0.68
C GLU A 163 1.19 -1.70 0.88
N ASN A 164 1.59 -0.80 -0.02
CA ASN A 164 1.21 0.60 0.07
C ASN A 164 -0.18 0.78 -0.56
N LEU A 165 -1.20 0.99 0.28
CA LEU A 165 -2.59 1.08 -0.17
C LEU A 165 -2.94 2.49 -0.67
N GLU A 166 -3.46 2.56 -1.89
CA GLU A 166 -3.84 3.82 -2.53
C GLU A 166 -5.31 4.13 -2.19
N LEU A 167 -5.54 5.00 -1.20
CA LEU A 167 -6.87 5.24 -0.61
C LEU A 167 -7.58 6.48 -1.18
N ASP A 168 -7.07 7.11 -2.24
CA ASP A 168 -7.72 8.28 -2.86
C ASP A 168 -9.18 8.00 -3.24
N ASP A 169 -9.41 6.81 -3.80
CA ASP A 169 -10.70 6.31 -4.26
C ASP A 169 -11.58 5.74 -3.14
N PHE A 170 -11.15 5.77 -1.87
CA PHE A 170 -11.85 5.14 -0.75
C PHE A 170 -13.27 5.72 -0.57
N PRO A 171 -14.31 4.87 -0.35
CA PRO A 171 -14.31 3.41 -0.11
C PRO A 171 -14.56 2.56 -1.36
N PHE A 172 -14.38 3.13 -2.55
CA PHE A 172 -14.65 2.46 -3.83
C PHE A 172 -13.40 1.89 -4.48
N ASP A 173 -12.31 1.88 -3.73
CA ASP A 173 -10.96 1.53 -4.11
C ASP A 173 -10.80 0.07 -4.59
N VAL A 174 -9.77 -0.13 -5.40
CA VAL A 174 -9.25 -1.44 -5.81
C VAL A 174 -7.77 -1.41 -5.50
N GLN A 175 -7.34 -2.33 -4.65
CA GLN A 175 -5.97 -2.42 -4.16
C GLN A 175 -5.22 -3.54 -4.89
N ASP A 176 -3.96 -3.27 -5.20
CA ASP A 176 -3.00 -4.29 -5.62
C ASP A 176 -2.44 -4.94 -4.34
N LEU A 177 -2.35 -6.26 -4.30
CA LEU A 177 -1.68 -7.03 -3.26
C LEU A 177 -0.49 -7.75 -3.89
N THR A 178 0.70 -7.25 -3.62
CA THR A 178 1.95 -7.66 -4.28
C THR A 178 2.75 -8.60 -3.41
N VAL A 179 3.39 -9.59 -4.05
CA VAL A 179 4.49 -10.36 -3.47
C VAL A 179 5.70 -10.17 -4.35
N THR A 180 6.79 -9.65 -3.78
CA THR A 180 8.03 -9.38 -4.51
C THR A 180 9.10 -10.40 -4.15
N VAL A 181 9.39 -11.29 -5.09
CA VAL A 181 10.47 -12.29 -4.97
C VAL A 181 11.78 -11.66 -5.44
N VAL A 182 12.82 -11.73 -4.63
CA VAL A 182 14.14 -11.14 -4.92
C VAL A 182 15.24 -12.18 -4.71
N SER A 183 16.27 -12.12 -5.53
CA SER A 183 17.50 -12.91 -5.35
C SER A 183 18.52 -12.10 -4.55
N GLU A 184 19.22 -12.72 -3.59
CA GLU A 184 20.37 -12.07 -2.92
C GLU A 184 21.55 -11.83 -3.86
N LEU A 185 21.64 -12.62 -4.94
CA LEU A 185 22.68 -12.49 -5.94
C LEU A 185 22.44 -11.28 -6.86
N PRO A 186 23.50 -10.63 -7.37
CA PRO A 186 23.37 -9.48 -8.26
C PRO A 186 22.65 -9.82 -9.57
N SER A 187 21.97 -8.82 -10.12
CA SER A 187 21.23 -8.86 -11.39
C SER A 187 22.09 -9.13 -12.64
N TYR A 188 23.42 -9.10 -12.54
CA TYR A 188 24.31 -9.53 -13.62
C TYR A 188 24.59 -11.04 -13.58
N GLU A 189 24.36 -11.70 -12.44
CA GLU A 189 24.54 -13.14 -12.24
C GLU A 189 23.20 -13.87 -12.38
N VAL A 190 22.13 -13.31 -11.83
CA VAL A 190 20.79 -13.92 -11.81
C VAL A 190 19.76 -13.07 -12.53
N GLU A 191 18.93 -13.73 -13.33
CA GLU A 191 17.70 -13.19 -13.90
C GLU A 191 16.49 -13.91 -13.35
N LEU A 192 15.59 -13.18 -12.68
CA LEU A 192 14.26 -13.69 -12.37
C LEU A 192 13.34 -13.41 -13.55
N ILE A 193 12.71 -14.46 -14.07
CA ILE A 193 11.75 -14.40 -15.17
C ILE A 193 10.48 -15.15 -14.78
N GLU A 194 9.37 -14.84 -15.45
CA GLU A 194 8.13 -15.60 -15.29
C GLU A 194 8.29 -17.02 -15.86
N ASP A 195 7.66 -17.99 -15.22
CA ASP A 195 7.61 -19.37 -15.72
C ASP A 195 6.61 -19.47 -16.87
N GLU A 196 7.09 -19.88 -18.05
CA GLU A 196 6.25 -20.05 -19.25
C GLU A 196 5.30 -21.26 -19.13
N THR A 197 5.61 -22.22 -18.26
CA THR A 197 4.86 -23.48 -18.08
C THR A 197 3.86 -23.43 -16.93
N ASP A 198 4.22 -22.78 -15.82
CA ASP A 198 3.39 -22.65 -14.62
C ASP A 198 2.93 -21.19 -14.46
N HIS A 199 1.66 -20.90 -14.76
CA HIS A 199 1.13 -19.54 -14.59
C HIS A 199 0.91 -19.16 -13.12
N HIS A 200 0.94 -17.85 -12.87
CA HIS A 200 0.50 -17.27 -11.60
C HIS A 200 -0.99 -17.53 -11.35
N VAL A 201 -1.32 -17.95 -10.12
CA VAL A 201 -2.69 -18.36 -9.74
C VAL A 201 -3.10 -17.73 -8.43
N VAL A 202 -4.37 -17.34 -8.34
CA VAL A 202 -5.01 -16.90 -7.10
C VAL A 202 -6.16 -17.86 -6.76
N ASN A 203 -6.13 -18.41 -5.56
CA ASN A 203 -7.21 -19.26 -5.05
C ASN A 203 -8.28 -18.41 -4.34
N ARG A 204 -9.39 -18.13 -5.03
CA ARG A 204 -10.52 -17.39 -4.43
C ARG A 204 -11.21 -18.14 -3.30
N GLN A 205 -11.31 -19.46 -3.40
CA GLN A 205 -12.16 -20.24 -2.49
C GLN A 205 -11.61 -20.21 -1.06
N SER A 206 -10.34 -19.86 -0.89
CA SER A 206 -9.68 -19.73 0.41
C SER A 206 -9.50 -18.28 0.85
N PHE A 207 -10.21 -17.33 0.24
CA PHE A 207 -10.15 -15.93 0.66
C PHE A 207 -10.95 -15.73 1.96
N VAL A 208 -10.27 -15.24 3.01
CA VAL A 208 -10.89 -15.06 4.33
C VAL A 208 -11.79 -13.82 4.35
N ASP A 209 -11.36 -12.75 3.70
CA ASP A 209 -11.94 -11.42 3.84
C ASP A 209 -12.98 -11.08 2.75
N GLU A 210 -13.75 -12.08 2.29
CA GLU A 210 -14.71 -11.94 1.19
C GLU A 210 -15.91 -11.03 1.52
N GLN A 211 -16.15 -10.77 2.81
CA GLN A 211 -17.23 -9.89 3.27
C GLN A 211 -16.92 -8.40 3.11
N GLU A 212 -15.65 -8.01 3.27
CA GLU A 212 -15.21 -6.62 3.04
C GLU A 212 -14.66 -6.44 1.62
N TRP A 213 -14.03 -7.47 1.06
CA TRP A 213 -13.33 -7.37 -0.21
C TRP A 213 -13.83 -8.36 -1.25
N PHE A 214 -13.58 -8.05 -2.52
CA PHE A 214 -13.80 -8.93 -3.65
C PHE A 214 -12.46 -9.19 -4.35
N LEU A 215 -11.95 -10.42 -4.26
CA LEU A 215 -10.68 -10.83 -4.84
C LEU A 215 -10.85 -11.24 -6.31
N TYR A 216 -10.08 -10.63 -7.21
CA TYR A 216 -9.99 -11.00 -8.61
C TYR A 216 -9.02 -12.19 -8.82
N MET A 217 -9.23 -12.96 -9.88
CA MET A 217 -8.43 -14.15 -10.24
C MET A 217 -7.25 -13.83 -11.14
N HIS A 218 -7.38 -12.81 -11.98
CA HIS A 218 -6.26 -12.36 -12.80
C HIS A 218 -5.10 -11.88 -11.92
N THR A 219 -3.89 -12.19 -12.37
CA THR A 219 -2.65 -11.72 -11.76
C THR A 219 -1.88 -10.90 -12.76
N GLU A 220 -1.07 -9.96 -12.27
CA GLU A 220 -0.16 -9.19 -13.09
C GLU A 220 1.26 -9.40 -12.58
N CYS A 221 2.17 -9.72 -13.49
CA CYS A 221 3.59 -9.90 -13.18
C CYS A 221 4.38 -8.71 -13.72
N SER A 222 5.26 -8.16 -12.88
CA SER A 222 6.18 -7.09 -13.26
C SER A 222 7.58 -7.46 -12.83
N ARG A 223 8.50 -7.48 -13.79
CA ARG A 223 9.92 -7.59 -13.52
C ARG A 223 10.51 -6.23 -13.15
N LYS A 224 11.36 -6.19 -12.13
CA LYS A 224 12.07 -4.99 -11.69
C LYS A 224 13.49 -5.35 -11.28
N ASP A 225 14.42 -4.40 -11.42
CA ASP A 225 15.73 -4.48 -10.78
C ASP A 225 15.72 -3.53 -9.59
N ILE A 226 15.93 -4.05 -8.38
CA ILE A 226 15.87 -3.28 -7.13
C ILE A 226 17.29 -2.91 -6.71
N VAL A 227 17.46 -1.65 -6.32
CA VAL A 227 18.68 -1.17 -5.66
C VAL A 227 18.44 -1.25 -4.16
N ILE A 228 19.23 -2.08 -3.47
CA ILE A 228 19.07 -2.31 -2.03
C ILE A 228 19.93 -1.34 -1.22
N ASP A 229 21.16 -1.08 -1.70
CA ASP A 229 22.05 -0.14 -1.07
C ASP A 229 21.97 1.21 -1.78
N GLN A 230 21.42 2.22 -1.09
CA GLN A 230 21.36 3.59 -1.60
C GLN A 230 22.76 4.23 -1.69
N ALA A 231 23.76 3.71 -0.96
CA ALA A 231 25.14 4.18 -1.03
C ALA A 231 25.92 3.58 -2.21
N ASP A 232 25.56 2.38 -2.67
CA ASP A 232 26.16 1.73 -3.84
C ASP A 232 25.12 1.34 -4.91
N ASN A 233 24.77 2.33 -5.74
CA ASN A 233 23.89 2.17 -6.90
C ASN A 233 24.41 1.18 -7.96
N SER A 234 25.65 0.66 -7.83
CA SER A 234 26.21 -0.28 -8.81
C SER A 234 25.69 -1.71 -8.65
N ILE A 235 25.19 -2.07 -7.45
CA ILE A 235 24.70 -3.43 -7.16
C ILE A 235 23.18 -3.46 -7.22
N ARG A 236 22.65 -3.85 -8.38
CA ARG A 236 21.22 -4.12 -8.58
C ARG A 236 20.92 -5.59 -8.33
N ARG A 237 19.78 -5.90 -7.74
CA ARG A 237 19.26 -7.27 -7.57
C ARG A 237 18.05 -7.50 -8.46
N SER A 238 17.95 -8.69 -9.06
CA SER A 238 16.80 -9.04 -9.90
C SER A 238 15.59 -9.35 -9.01
N ALA A 239 14.44 -8.76 -9.34
CA ALA A 239 13.19 -8.95 -8.63
C ALA A 239 12.02 -9.24 -9.57
N LEU A 240 11.08 -10.04 -9.09
CA LEU A 240 9.82 -10.33 -9.76
C LEU A 240 8.67 -10.05 -8.80
N SER A 241 7.85 -9.05 -9.14
CA SER A 241 6.67 -8.66 -8.37
C SER A 241 5.43 -9.25 -9.02
N VAL A 242 4.70 -10.08 -8.29
CA VAL A 242 3.43 -10.66 -8.73
C VAL A 242 2.31 -10.05 -7.90
N LYS A 243 1.31 -9.52 -8.59
CA LYS A 243 0.20 -8.77 -8.02
C LYS A 243 -1.11 -9.52 -8.22
N CYS A 244 -1.89 -9.65 -7.15
CA CYS A 244 -3.33 -9.94 -7.25
C CYS A 244 -4.12 -8.68 -6.86
N ARG A 245 -5.41 -8.62 -7.19
CA ARG A 245 -6.22 -7.41 -7.00
C ARG A 245 -7.45 -7.69 -6.14
N ALA A 246 -7.73 -6.80 -5.20
CA ALA A 246 -8.90 -6.85 -4.33
C ALA A 246 -9.70 -5.53 -4.42
N ALA A 247 -11.00 -5.62 -4.69
CA ALA A 247 -11.91 -4.46 -4.68
C ALA A 247 -12.71 -4.39 -3.38
N ARG A 248 -12.75 -3.22 -2.73
CA ARG A 248 -13.54 -3.06 -1.51
C ARG A 248 -15.04 -3.12 -1.81
N ARG A 249 -15.83 -3.65 -0.87
CA ARG A 249 -17.29 -3.60 -0.93
C ARG A 249 -17.79 -2.33 -0.24
N PRO A 250 -18.30 -1.34 -0.97
CA PRO A 250 -18.60 -0.01 -0.40
C PRO A 250 -19.89 0.03 0.43
N GLY A 251 -20.68 -1.06 0.47
CA GLY A 251 -22.05 -1.05 1.02
C GLY A 251 -22.14 -0.56 2.46
N TYR A 252 -21.20 -0.98 3.33
CA TYR A 252 -21.13 -0.51 4.71
C TYR A 252 -20.96 1.01 4.78
N PHE A 253 -20.01 1.57 4.02
CA PHE A 253 -19.70 2.99 4.02
C PHE A 253 -20.84 3.82 3.40
N VAL A 254 -21.51 3.31 2.37
CA VAL A 254 -22.70 3.95 1.76
C VAL A 254 -23.82 4.12 2.79
N TRP A 255 -24.18 3.06 3.50
CA TRP A 255 -25.31 3.12 4.44
C TRP A 255 -24.97 3.78 5.78
N ASN A 256 -23.77 3.56 6.32
CA ASN A 256 -23.43 4.05 7.65
C ASN A 256 -22.75 5.41 7.67
N ILE A 257 -22.11 5.82 6.56
CA ILE A 257 -21.38 7.09 6.51
C ILE A 257 -22.06 8.08 5.59
N PHE A 258 -22.22 7.73 4.30
CA PHE A 258 -22.81 8.65 3.33
C PHE A 258 -24.26 8.97 3.67
N MET A 259 -25.09 7.96 3.96
CA MET A 259 -26.50 8.19 4.30
C MET A 259 -26.68 8.95 5.62
N VAL A 260 -25.89 8.64 6.65
CA VAL A 260 -25.96 9.36 7.94
C VAL A 260 -25.57 10.84 7.76
N THR A 261 -24.49 11.10 7.02
CA THR A 261 -24.05 12.47 6.71
C THR A 261 -25.11 13.22 5.90
N PHE A 262 -25.73 12.56 4.93
CA PHE A 262 -26.83 13.11 4.13
C PHE A 262 -28.00 13.54 5.02
N LEU A 263 -28.40 12.71 5.99
CA LEU A 263 -29.46 13.02 6.95
C LEU A 263 -29.09 14.21 7.86
N ILE A 264 -27.87 14.26 8.40
CA ILE A 264 -27.37 15.38 9.20
C ILE A 264 -27.43 16.70 8.40
N CYS A 265 -27.01 16.67 7.14
CA CYS A 265 -27.07 17.85 6.28
C CYS A 265 -28.52 18.26 5.97
N THR A 266 -29.40 17.28 5.71
CA THR A 266 -30.82 17.56 5.43
C THR A 266 -31.50 18.24 6.62
N LEU A 267 -31.15 17.86 7.85
CA LEU A 267 -31.65 18.50 9.07
C LEU A 267 -31.29 19.99 9.16
N SER A 268 -30.23 20.45 8.49
CA SER A 268 -29.90 21.87 8.46
C SER A 268 -31.01 22.72 7.84
N PHE A 269 -31.79 22.18 6.89
CA PHE A 269 -32.92 22.90 6.30
C PHE A 269 -34.09 23.05 7.27
N ALA A 270 -34.24 22.14 8.24
CA ALA A 270 -35.26 22.26 9.28
C ALA A 270 -35.03 23.49 10.18
N THR A 271 -33.78 23.97 10.30
CA THR A 271 -33.46 25.18 11.09
C THR A 271 -34.13 26.44 10.55
N PHE A 272 -34.43 26.50 9.25
CA PHE A 272 -35.14 27.62 8.62
C PHE A 272 -36.62 27.69 9.02
N SER A 273 -37.19 26.59 9.55
CA SER A 273 -38.57 26.57 10.04
C SER A 273 -38.73 27.27 11.39
N VAL A 274 -37.65 27.52 12.11
CA VAL A 274 -37.66 28.24 13.39
C VAL A 274 -37.90 29.72 13.13
N GLN A 275 -38.65 30.40 14.00
CA GLN A 275 -38.92 31.84 13.92
C GLN A 275 -37.64 32.69 13.80
N LYS A 276 -37.71 33.74 12.99
CA LYS A 276 -36.58 34.62 12.59
C LYS A 276 -36.22 35.60 13.70
N GLU A 277 -37.22 35.92 14.51
CA GLU A 277 -37.19 36.85 15.63
C GLU A 277 -36.33 36.32 16.79
N LYS A 278 -36.00 35.02 16.77
CA LYS A 278 -35.17 34.33 17.77
C LYS A 278 -33.93 33.69 17.12
N PRO A 279 -32.97 34.49 16.64
CA PRO A 279 -31.78 33.98 15.97
C PRO A 279 -30.91 33.10 16.89
N GLU A 280 -30.97 33.32 18.20
CA GLU A 280 -30.31 32.50 19.22
C GLU A 280 -30.64 31.00 19.08
N ASN A 281 -31.92 30.65 18.84
CA ASN A 281 -32.37 29.27 18.70
C ASN A 281 -31.85 28.64 17.39
N ARG A 282 -31.83 29.42 16.30
CA ARG A 282 -31.31 28.99 14.99
C ARG A 282 -29.81 28.73 15.03
N LEU A 283 -29.05 29.62 15.69
CA LEU A 283 -27.62 29.46 15.89
C LEU A 283 -27.31 28.27 16.78
N GLN A 284 -28.07 28.05 17.86
CA GLN A 284 -27.90 26.90 18.74
C GLN A 284 -28.09 25.57 17.99
N LEU A 285 -29.13 25.44 17.17
CA LEU A 285 -29.34 24.26 16.33
C LEU A 285 -28.22 24.08 15.31
N SER A 286 -27.75 25.17 14.69
CA SER A 286 -26.67 25.13 13.71
C SER A 286 -25.34 24.69 14.32
N PHE A 287 -24.96 25.25 15.48
CA PHE A 287 -23.76 24.82 16.21
C PHE A 287 -23.84 23.37 16.65
N THR A 288 -25.03 22.91 17.03
CA THR A 288 -25.26 21.50 17.38
C THR A 288 -24.99 20.60 16.16
N LEU A 289 -25.54 20.93 14.98
CA LEU A 289 -25.30 20.18 13.75
C LEU A 289 -23.83 20.18 13.32
N ILE A 290 -23.14 21.32 13.43
CA ILE A 290 -21.69 21.41 13.13
C ILE A 290 -20.90 20.51 14.09
N LEU A 291 -21.18 20.58 15.39
CA LEU A 291 -20.52 19.75 16.39
C LEU A 291 -20.79 18.26 16.14
N THR A 292 -22.02 17.90 15.77
CA THR A 292 -22.37 16.53 15.37
C THR A 292 -21.58 16.08 14.15
N ALA A 293 -21.46 16.91 13.11
CA ALA A 293 -20.70 16.57 11.90
C ALA A 293 -19.20 16.42 12.17
N VAL A 294 -18.61 17.29 13.00
CA VAL A 294 -17.20 17.20 13.41
C VAL A 294 -16.95 15.95 14.25
N ALA A 295 -17.83 15.66 15.22
CA ALA A 295 -17.74 14.45 16.04
C ALA A 295 -17.85 13.19 15.17
N PHE A 296 -18.81 13.16 14.25
CA PHE A 296 -19.00 12.05 13.32
C PHE A 296 -17.77 11.83 12.44
N LYS A 297 -17.21 12.90 11.85
CA LYS A 297 -15.96 12.83 11.08
C LYS A 297 -14.79 12.30 11.91
N SER A 298 -14.67 12.72 13.16
CA SER A 298 -13.62 12.24 14.07
C SER A 298 -13.70 10.72 14.29
N VAL A 299 -14.92 10.20 14.48
CA VAL A 299 -15.16 8.75 14.62
C VAL A 299 -14.77 8.01 13.34
N VAL A 300 -15.19 8.52 12.18
CA VAL A 300 -14.87 7.91 10.87
C VAL A 300 -13.35 7.90 10.61
N ASN A 301 -12.65 8.96 10.98
CA ASN A 301 -11.19 9.07 10.79
C ASN A 301 -10.39 8.06 11.65
N ASN A 302 -10.97 7.47 12.69
CA ASN A 302 -10.31 6.42 13.47
C ASN A 302 -10.24 5.08 12.73
N SER A 303 -11.05 4.89 11.69
CA SER A 303 -11.10 3.67 10.88
C SER A 303 -10.18 3.73 9.66
N LEU A 304 -9.52 4.86 9.40
CA LEU A 304 -8.60 5.05 8.29
C LEU A 304 -7.18 5.38 8.79
N PRO A 305 -6.13 4.94 8.07
CA PRO A 305 -4.78 5.36 8.38
C PRO A 305 -4.65 6.88 8.22
N ARG A 306 -3.69 7.47 8.94
CA ARG A 306 -3.42 8.91 8.86
C ARG A 306 -2.70 9.25 7.55
N ILE A 307 -3.46 9.43 6.48
CA ILE A 307 -2.98 9.85 5.17
C ILE A 307 -2.99 11.38 5.03
N SER A 308 -2.08 11.91 4.21
CA SER A 308 -1.93 13.37 4.01
C SER A 308 -2.87 13.95 2.95
N TYR A 309 -3.48 13.11 2.12
CA TYR A 309 -4.40 13.49 1.06
C TYR A 309 -5.86 13.20 1.44
N LEU A 310 -6.81 13.87 0.78
CA LEU A 310 -8.24 13.70 1.04
C LEU A 310 -8.84 12.58 0.18
N THR A 311 -9.42 11.59 0.83
CA THR A 311 -10.23 10.53 0.18
C THR A 311 -11.55 11.08 -0.38
N TYR A 312 -12.24 10.33 -1.24
CA TYR A 312 -13.60 10.71 -1.66
C TYR A 312 -14.58 10.85 -0.49
N MET A 313 -14.47 9.96 0.49
CA MET A 313 -15.26 10.04 1.71
C MET A 313 -14.98 11.33 2.49
N ASP A 314 -13.70 11.69 2.68
CA ASP A 314 -13.32 12.93 3.36
C ASP A 314 -13.83 14.17 2.63
N LYS A 315 -13.74 14.19 1.29
CA LYS A 315 -14.27 15.28 0.46
C LYS A 315 -15.77 15.45 0.70
N TYR A 316 -16.53 14.36 0.81
CA TYR A 316 -17.97 14.43 1.09
C TYR A 316 -18.29 14.95 2.49
N LEU A 317 -17.61 14.43 3.51
CA LEU A 317 -17.76 14.88 4.90
C LEU A 317 -17.37 16.37 5.06
N LEU A 318 -16.31 16.79 4.38
CA LEU A 318 -15.85 18.18 4.41
C LEU A 318 -16.84 19.12 3.72
N ALA A 319 -17.37 18.75 2.55
CA ALA A 319 -18.39 19.52 1.86
C ALA A 319 -19.67 19.66 2.71
N ALA A 320 -20.08 18.59 3.39
CA ALA A 320 -21.17 18.61 4.36
C ALA A 320 -20.93 19.63 5.49
N MET A 321 -19.73 19.61 6.11
CA MET A 321 -19.38 20.58 7.15
C MET A 321 -19.34 22.03 6.63
N ILE A 322 -18.84 22.25 5.41
CA ILE A 322 -18.84 23.58 4.77
C ILE A 322 -20.28 24.07 4.58
N MET A 323 -21.18 23.21 4.09
CA MET A 323 -22.60 23.56 3.93
C MET A 323 -23.25 23.93 5.27
N LEU A 324 -23.01 23.16 6.33
CA LEU A 324 -23.51 23.49 7.67
C LEU A 324 -22.97 24.83 8.18
N THR A 325 -21.70 25.11 7.90
CA THR A 325 -21.06 26.40 8.25
C THR A 325 -21.71 27.55 7.49
N VAL A 326 -21.98 27.40 6.19
CA VAL A 326 -22.67 28.42 5.37
C VAL A 326 -24.08 28.69 5.91
N VAL A 327 -24.84 27.64 6.28
CA VAL A 327 -26.16 27.79 6.92
C VAL A 327 -26.04 28.53 8.26
N CYS A 328 -25.04 28.21 9.07
CA CYS A 328 -24.79 28.91 10.34
C CYS A 328 -24.45 30.39 10.13
N CYS A 329 -23.58 30.71 9.16
CA CYS A 329 -23.25 32.09 8.80
C CYS A 329 -24.48 32.85 8.32
N TRP A 330 -25.35 32.20 7.54
CA TRP A 330 -26.62 32.79 7.10
C TRP A 330 -27.51 33.19 8.28
N HIS A 331 -27.67 32.29 9.28
CA HIS A 331 -28.44 32.59 10.49
C HIS A 331 -27.87 33.75 11.32
N ALA A 332 -26.56 34.03 11.23
CA ALA A 332 -25.98 35.23 11.81
C ALA A 332 -26.31 36.48 10.97
N ILE A 333 -26.16 36.39 9.64
CA ILE A 333 -26.36 37.52 8.71
C ILE A 333 -27.83 37.98 8.67
N VAL A 334 -28.80 37.06 8.74
CA VAL A 334 -30.24 37.39 8.63
C VAL A 334 -30.70 38.40 9.68
N THR A 335 -30.02 38.45 10.84
CA THR A 335 -30.30 39.41 11.92
C THR A 335 -29.97 40.86 11.54
N THR A 336 -29.03 41.06 10.62
CA THR A 336 -28.56 42.39 10.19
C THR A 336 -29.42 43.00 9.09
N LEU A 337 -30.28 42.21 8.43
CA LEU A 337 -31.09 42.68 7.31
C LEU A 337 -32.31 43.48 7.78
N PRO A 338 -32.84 44.43 6.99
CA PRO A 338 -34.09 45.13 7.30
C PRO A 338 -35.31 44.21 7.24
N ASP A 339 -36.23 44.31 8.20
CA ASP A 339 -37.42 43.44 8.36
C ASP A 339 -38.22 43.27 7.05
N ALA A 340 -38.43 44.36 6.31
CA ALA A 340 -39.20 44.36 5.06
C ALA A 340 -38.63 43.44 3.97
N SER A 341 -37.32 43.15 4.02
CA SER A 341 -36.63 42.33 3.01
C SER A 341 -36.26 40.93 3.52
N ARG A 342 -36.34 40.66 4.83
CA ARG A 342 -35.86 39.41 5.43
C ARG A 342 -36.54 38.18 4.84
N ASP A 343 -37.86 38.22 4.68
CA ASP A 343 -38.65 37.08 4.22
C ASP A 343 -38.32 36.69 2.78
N ILE A 344 -38.25 37.70 1.92
CA ILE A 344 -37.95 37.52 0.50
C ILE A 344 -36.53 36.95 0.34
N VAL A 345 -35.55 37.56 1.01
CA VAL A 345 -34.14 37.15 0.89
C VAL A 345 -33.94 35.74 1.47
N GLU A 346 -34.58 35.38 2.59
CA GLU A 346 -34.48 34.05 3.18
C GLU A 346 -35.04 32.96 2.26
N ILE A 347 -36.16 33.20 1.59
CA ILE A 347 -36.72 32.25 0.62
C ILE A 347 -35.75 32.05 -0.55
N TYR A 348 -35.15 33.13 -1.06
CA TYR A 348 -34.14 33.02 -2.12
C TYR A 348 -32.91 32.23 -1.67
N VAL A 349 -32.36 32.52 -0.49
CA VAL A 349 -31.19 31.83 0.04
C VAL A 349 -31.48 30.36 0.30
N LEU A 350 -32.63 30.04 0.91
CA LEU A 350 -33.07 28.66 1.12
C LEU A 350 -33.17 27.90 -0.22
N SER A 351 -33.79 28.53 -1.23
CA SER A 351 -33.95 27.92 -2.56
C SER A 351 -32.60 27.67 -3.23
N ILE A 352 -31.68 28.64 -3.18
CA ILE A 352 -30.33 28.51 -3.74
C ILE A 352 -29.53 27.42 -3.02
N LEU A 353 -29.53 27.42 -1.69
CA LEU A 353 -28.83 26.40 -0.90
C LEU A 353 -29.38 25.00 -1.14
N ALA A 354 -30.71 24.86 -1.25
CA ALA A 354 -31.34 23.59 -1.57
C ALA A 354 -30.94 23.11 -2.98
N VAL A 355 -30.97 23.98 -3.99
CA VAL A 355 -30.55 23.64 -5.36
C VAL A 355 -29.08 23.21 -5.39
N ILE A 356 -28.19 23.98 -4.75
CA ILE A 356 -26.76 23.62 -4.65
C ILE A 356 -26.59 22.25 -3.96
N TYR A 357 -27.32 22.03 -2.87
CA TYR A 357 -27.28 20.77 -2.12
C TYR A 357 -27.73 19.58 -2.97
N PHE A 358 -28.85 19.71 -3.70
CA PHE A 358 -29.33 18.64 -4.58
C PHE A 358 -28.37 18.39 -5.75
N ILE A 359 -27.87 19.44 -6.40
CA ILE A 359 -26.88 19.32 -7.49
C ILE A 359 -25.61 18.63 -6.98
N TYR A 360 -25.12 19.01 -5.79
CA TYR A 360 -23.95 18.40 -5.19
C TYR A 360 -24.17 16.91 -4.92
N ASN A 361 -25.28 16.52 -4.29
CA ASN A 361 -25.56 15.10 -4.02
C ASN A 361 -25.77 14.29 -5.30
N ILE A 362 -26.47 14.83 -6.29
CA ILE A 362 -26.66 14.17 -7.60
C ILE A 362 -25.32 14.01 -8.31
N GLY A 363 -24.51 15.08 -8.37
CA GLY A 363 -23.17 15.04 -8.96
C GLY A 363 -22.27 14.04 -8.26
N PHE A 364 -22.32 13.98 -6.93
CA PHE A 364 -21.57 13.02 -6.14
C PHE A 364 -22.02 11.57 -6.39
N LEU A 365 -23.33 11.31 -6.45
CA LEU A 365 -23.86 9.99 -6.83
C LEU A 365 -23.43 9.58 -8.24
N ILE A 366 -23.41 10.51 -9.20
CA ILE A 366 -22.92 10.26 -10.56
C ILE A 366 -21.43 9.92 -10.54
N VAL A 367 -20.60 10.66 -9.80
CA VAL A 367 -19.16 10.37 -9.68
C VAL A 367 -18.92 8.99 -9.05
N ILE A 368 -19.62 8.68 -7.94
CA ILE A 368 -19.58 7.37 -7.29
C ILE A 368 -20.04 6.24 -8.21
N TYR A 369 -21.03 6.49 -9.05
CA TYR A 369 -21.49 5.46 -9.97
C TYR A 369 -20.50 5.30 -11.13
N LEU A 370 -20.07 6.37 -11.79
CA LEU A 370 -19.28 6.28 -13.02
C LEU A 370 -17.83 5.86 -12.81
N PHE A 371 -17.12 6.44 -11.84
CA PHE A 371 -15.67 6.21 -11.67
C PHE A 371 -15.38 4.78 -11.17
N PRO A 372 -15.92 4.36 -10.02
CA PRO A 372 -15.81 2.98 -9.54
C PRO A 372 -16.31 1.95 -10.54
N TRP A 373 -17.42 2.21 -11.23
CA TRP A 373 -17.96 1.28 -12.21
C TRP A 373 -17.04 1.11 -13.42
N ARG A 374 -16.41 2.19 -13.90
CA ARG A 374 -15.42 2.10 -14.97
C ARG A 374 -14.20 1.28 -14.53
N LYS A 375 -13.61 1.57 -13.35
CA LYS A 375 -12.44 0.85 -12.83
C LYS A 375 -12.76 -0.64 -12.61
N ARG A 376 -13.90 -0.94 -11.97
CA ARG A 376 -14.35 -2.32 -11.71
C ARG A 376 -14.70 -3.07 -12.99
N ARG A 377 -15.30 -2.42 -14.00
CA ARG A 377 -15.54 -3.04 -15.32
C ARG A 377 -14.25 -3.48 -15.99
N THR A 378 -13.22 -2.64 -15.96
CA THR A 378 -11.90 -3.01 -16.51
C THR A 378 -11.34 -4.23 -15.79
N MET A 379 -11.45 -4.30 -14.45
CA MET A 379 -10.97 -5.46 -13.69
C MET A 379 -11.79 -6.73 -13.97
N VAL A 380 -13.11 -6.60 -14.11
CA VAL A 380 -13.99 -7.73 -14.48
C VAL A 380 -13.67 -8.23 -15.88
N GLN A 381 -13.37 -7.34 -16.83
CA GLN A 381 -12.95 -7.74 -18.17
C GLN A 381 -11.65 -8.54 -18.12
N LYS A 382 -10.64 -8.05 -17.40
CA LYS A 382 -9.38 -8.79 -17.20
C LYS A 382 -9.59 -10.17 -16.56
N ASP A 383 -10.51 -10.25 -15.59
CA ASP A 383 -10.85 -11.54 -14.96
C ASP A 383 -11.52 -12.51 -15.93
N ARG A 384 -12.36 -11.99 -16.83
CA ARG A 384 -13.00 -12.76 -17.89
C ARG A 384 -11.97 -13.26 -18.91
N ASP A 385 -11.11 -12.38 -19.40
CA ASP A 385 -10.06 -12.72 -20.36
C ASP A 385 -9.11 -13.79 -19.79
N TYR A 386 -8.75 -13.67 -18.50
CA TYR A 386 -7.96 -14.68 -17.78
C TYR A 386 -8.66 -16.04 -17.71
N ARG A 387 -9.97 -16.07 -17.40
CA ARG A 387 -10.74 -17.32 -17.37
C ARG A 387 -10.89 -17.96 -18.75
N GLU A 388 -11.09 -17.16 -19.79
CA GLU A 388 -11.16 -17.64 -21.16
C GLU A 388 -9.81 -18.25 -21.60
N GLY A 389 -8.69 -17.63 -21.20
CA GLY A 389 -7.34 -18.18 -21.40
C GLY A 389 -7.11 -19.51 -20.69
N LEU A 390 -7.54 -19.64 -19.43
CA LEU A 390 -7.46 -20.92 -18.70
C LEU A 390 -8.29 -22.02 -19.37
N LEU A 391 -9.50 -21.69 -19.84
CA LEU A 391 -10.37 -22.65 -20.54
C LEU A 391 -9.77 -23.10 -21.87
N PHE A 392 -9.14 -22.19 -22.62
CA PHE A 392 -8.42 -22.54 -23.85
C PHE A 392 -7.27 -23.52 -23.56
N ASN A 393 -6.42 -23.22 -22.57
CA ASN A 393 -5.31 -24.09 -22.20
C ASN A 393 -5.74 -25.44 -21.60
N SER A 394 -6.96 -25.54 -21.04
CA SER A 394 -7.47 -26.82 -20.51
C SER A 394 -8.02 -27.79 -21.57
N LYS A 395 -8.24 -27.30 -22.81
CA LYS A 395 -8.80 -28.09 -23.92
C LYS A 395 -7.75 -28.71 -24.85
N PHE A 396 -6.49 -28.34 -24.68
CA PHE A 396 -5.32 -28.90 -25.36
C PHE A 396 -4.43 -29.59 -24.33
#